data_AF-A0A7D9DQU5-F1
#
_entry.id   AF-A0A7D9DQU5-F1
#
_cell.length_a   1.000
_cell.length_b   1.000
_cell.length_c   1.000
_cell.angle_alpha   90.00
_cell.angle_beta   90.00
_cell.angle_gamma   90.00
#
_symmetry.space_group_name_H-M   'P 1'
#
loop_
_entity.id
_entity.type
_entity.pdbx_description
1 polymer ?
#
loop_
_entity_poly.entity_id
_entity_poly.type
_entity_poly.pdbx_seq_one_letter_code
_entity_poly.pdbx_strand_id
1 'polypeptide(L)'
;MDLFRLKGCPRNWLHQNGFCYLNTKYSMPYDKGQNFCEYFLDSSLVDVSDERENKLISNLTSSKAWLRFRRCHNKRFFWTDSQPANFTAWESGQPDNKGTDEQCVFMSRNGNWSDGICLERKAFVCQKLKADCTNDTDCYVVKTSKAKWQEARSRCQADGLRLAKISNPTENNAVKTILKAVTQAWIGLERQNNFCIKTPISYQNWDFHEPNDKGLVENCVAIGSQGKWSDEDCNASLAIICKRDVDECIQKEAFGCDENSVCTNTLGSFTCSKCKDGYSRDDNKCSRTNIPGIVLGALFGVSCLVILILVCYILRKKKRWI
;
A
#
# COMPACT_ATOMS: atom_id res chain seq x y z
N MET A 1 -24.01 9.25 27.35
CA MET A 1 -22.67 9.76 27.03
C MET A 1 -22.63 9.98 25.53
N ASP A 2 -22.80 11.22 25.10
CA ASP A 2 -22.82 11.55 23.68
C ASP A 2 -21.39 11.57 23.14
N LEU A 3 -21.05 10.48 22.43
CA LEU A 3 -19.78 10.31 21.75
C LEU A 3 -19.87 10.94 20.35
N PHE A 4 -19.13 12.02 20.13
CA PHE A 4 -18.95 12.59 18.80
C PHE A 4 -18.06 11.67 17.95
N ARG A 5 -18.64 11.16 16.85
CA ARG A 5 -18.01 10.28 15.86
C ARG A 5 -17.52 11.11 14.68
N LEU A 6 -16.22 11.08 14.37
CA LEU A 6 -15.75 11.54 13.05
C LEU A 6 -15.89 10.38 12.06
N LYS A 7 -17.04 10.31 11.39
CA LYS A 7 -17.24 9.44 10.22
C LYS A 7 -16.73 10.17 8.98
N GLY A 8 -15.92 9.49 8.17
CA GLY A 8 -15.44 10.05 6.91
C GLY A 8 -14.16 10.88 7.05
N CYS A 9 -13.93 11.74 6.07
CA CYS A 9 -12.72 12.55 6.05
C CYS A 9 -12.81 13.74 7.02
N PRO A 10 -11.69 14.17 7.62
CA PRO A 10 -11.70 15.38 8.43
C PRO A 10 -12.19 16.57 7.61
N ARG A 11 -12.70 17.60 8.28
CA ARG A 11 -13.20 18.80 7.62
C ARG A 11 -12.10 19.40 6.72
N ASN A 12 -12.47 19.78 5.50
CA ASN A 12 -11.59 20.31 4.45
C ASN A 12 -10.62 19.30 3.81
N TRP A 13 -10.77 18.00 4.09
CA TRP A 13 -10.10 16.95 3.33
C TRP A 13 -11.01 16.47 2.20
N LEU A 14 -10.42 16.27 1.02
CA LEU A 14 -11.10 15.67 -0.11
C LEU A 14 -11.22 14.16 0.10
N HIS A 15 -12.41 13.61 -0.05
CA HIS A 15 -12.63 12.17 0.00
C HIS A 15 -12.62 11.57 -1.40
N GLN A 16 -11.78 10.57 -1.65
CA GLN A 16 -11.78 9.79 -2.89
C GLN A 16 -11.32 8.36 -2.61
N ASN A 17 -12.06 7.36 -3.12
CA ASN A 17 -11.69 5.94 -3.09
C ASN A 17 -11.17 5.42 -1.74
N GLY A 18 -11.88 5.70 -0.64
CA GLY A 18 -11.48 5.19 0.68
C GLY A 18 -10.34 5.97 1.35
N PHE A 19 -9.85 7.05 0.73
CA PHE A 19 -8.88 7.97 1.33
C PHE A 19 -9.40 9.38 1.47
N CYS A 20 -8.65 10.14 2.27
CA CYS A 20 -8.76 11.54 2.51
C CYS A 20 -7.47 12.22 2.07
N TYR A 21 -7.60 13.30 1.28
CA TYR A 21 -6.49 14.08 0.76
C TYR A 21 -6.57 15.53 1.24
N LEU A 22 -5.46 16.08 1.70
CA LEU A 22 -5.34 17.50 2.03
C LEU A 22 -4.19 18.12 1.25
N ASN A 23 -4.51 19.04 0.35
CA ASN A 23 -3.51 19.97 -0.17
C ASN A 23 -3.17 20.99 0.93
N THR A 24 -1.96 20.90 1.47
CA THR A 24 -1.50 21.73 2.58
C THR A 24 -1.27 23.19 2.21
N LYS A 25 -1.19 23.49 0.90
CA LYS A 25 -0.77 24.77 0.31
C LYS A 25 0.67 25.19 0.65
N TYR A 26 1.40 24.41 1.45
CA TYR A 26 2.80 24.63 1.75
C TYR A 26 3.71 24.02 0.70
N SER A 27 4.93 24.53 0.59
CA SER A 27 6.01 23.92 -0.19
C SER A 27 7.23 23.71 0.70
N MET A 28 7.74 22.47 0.75
CA MET A 28 8.80 22.05 1.68
C MET A 28 9.74 21.03 1.03
N PRO A 29 10.95 20.82 1.57
CA PRO A 29 11.77 19.64 1.29
C PRO A 29 11.00 18.35 1.53
N TYR A 30 11.29 17.28 0.79
CA TYR A 30 10.55 16.01 0.84
C TYR A 30 10.37 15.52 2.27
N ASP A 31 11.46 15.37 3.03
CA ASP A 31 11.41 14.82 4.38
C ASP A 31 10.62 15.76 5.33
N LYS A 32 10.65 17.08 5.08
CA LYS A 32 9.86 18.05 5.86
C LYS A 32 8.37 17.99 5.53
N GLY A 33 8.01 17.79 4.25
CA GLY A 33 6.63 17.61 3.82
C GLY A 33 6.03 16.30 4.33
N GLN A 34 6.79 15.20 4.26
CA GLN A 34 6.42 13.91 4.86
C GLN A 34 6.17 14.06 6.36
N ASN A 35 7.13 14.64 7.07
CA ASN A 35 6.99 14.91 8.50
C ASN A 35 5.77 15.81 8.79
N PHE A 36 5.47 16.81 7.94
CA PHE A 36 4.30 17.66 8.16
C PHE A 36 2.98 16.86 8.11
N CYS A 37 2.83 16.01 7.09
CA CYS A 37 1.67 15.12 6.97
C CYS A 37 1.56 14.17 8.16
N GLU A 38 2.67 13.65 8.62
CA GLU A 38 2.71 12.69 9.73
C GLU A 38 2.39 13.36 11.06
N TYR A 39 3.12 14.42 11.43
CA TYR A 39 3.03 15.01 12.77
C TYR A 39 1.81 15.89 13.01
N PHE A 40 1.40 16.68 12.01
CA PHE A 40 0.32 17.66 12.21
C PHE A 40 -1.04 17.15 11.75
N LEU A 41 -1.05 16.13 10.90
CA LEU A 41 -2.23 15.73 10.16
C LEU A 41 -2.56 14.24 10.29
N ASP A 42 -1.73 13.44 10.96
CA ASP A 42 -1.92 12.00 11.13
C ASP A 42 -2.18 11.32 9.78
N SER A 43 -1.23 11.49 8.88
CA SER A 43 -1.32 11.12 7.46
C SER A 43 0.08 10.92 6.88
N SER A 44 0.21 10.61 5.60
CA SER A 44 1.50 10.54 4.91
C SER A 44 1.51 11.45 3.69
N LEU A 45 2.66 11.67 3.03
CA LEU A 45 2.59 12.13 1.63
C LEU A 45 1.73 11.16 0.82
N VAL A 46 1.18 11.69 -0.27
CA VAL A 46 0.34 10.92 -1.16
C VAL A 46 1.11 9.82 -1.90
N ASP A 47 0.57 8.62 -1.85
CA ASP A 47 0.85 7.53 -2.76
C ASP A 47 -0.04 7.68 -3.99
N VAL A 48 0.42 7.32 -5.18
CA VAL A 48 -0.38 7.43 -6.40
C VAL A 48 -0.46 6.06 -7.07
N SER A 49 -1.59 5.42 -6.86
CA SER A 49 -1.82 4.03 -7.20
C SER A 49 -2.48 3.83 -8.57
N ASP A 50 -3.08 4.87 -9.15
CA ASP A 50 -3.66 4.84 -10.49
C ASP A 50 -3.72 6.21 -11.19
N GLU A 51 -4.15 6.22 -12.45
CA GLU A 51 -4.30 7.44 -13.26
C GLU A 51 -5.35 8.42 -12.72
N ARG A 52 -6.42 7.91 -12.08
CA ARG A 52 -7.49 8.75 -11.53
C ARG A 52 -6.94 9.55 -10.34
N GLU A 53 -6.21 8.88 -9.46
CA GLU A 53 -5.50 9.47 -8.32
C GLU A 53 -4.41 10.41 -8.83
N ASN A 54 -3.65 10.04 -9.86
CA ASN A 54 -2.63 10.93 -10.43
C ASN A 54 -3.23 12.26 -10.91
N LYS A 55 -4.37 12.20 -11.59
CA LYS A 55 -5.14 13.38 -12.03
C LYS A 55 -5.76 14.15 -10.87
N LEU A 56 -6.20 13.45 -9.82
CA LEU A 56 -6.69 14.07 -8.59
C LEU A 56 -5.62 14.96 -7.96
N ILE A 57 -4.41 14.41 -7.78
CA ILE A 57 -3.32 15.09 -7.08
C ILE A 57 -2.76 16.24 -7.93
N SER A 58 -2.63 16.05 -9.26
CA SER A 58 -2.19 17.12 -10.15
C SER A 58 -3.17 18.30 -10.17
N ASN A 59 -4.48 18.04 -10.17
CA ASN A 59 -5.51 19.07 -10.05
C ASN A 59 -5.46 19.76 -8.68
N LEU A 60 -5.38 18.98 -7.59
CA LEU A 60 -5.34 19.49 -6.23
C LEU A 60 -4.19 20.48 -6.03
N THR A 61 -3.01 20.14 -6.53
CA THR A 61 -1.78 20.91 -6.31
C THR A 61 -1.56 22.01 -7.35
N SER A 62 -1.97 21.78 -8.61
CA SER A 62 -1.77 22.68 -9.75
C SER A 62 -0.33 23.18 -9.90
N SER A 63 0.65 22.44 -9.37
CA SER A 63 2.07 22.77 -9.26
C SER A 63 2.91 21.49 -9.12
N LYS A 64 4.24 21.62 -9.08
CA LYS A 64 5.10 20.47 -8.78
C LYS A 64 4.86 20.01 -7.34
N ALA A 65 4.61 18.71 -7.14
CA ALA A 65 4.29 18.18 -5.83
C ALA A 65 5.03 16.89 -5.50
N TRP A 66 5.51 16.78 -4.26
CA TRP A 66 6.13 15.56 -3.75
C TRP A 66 5.12 14.42 -3.70
N LEU A 67 5.55 13.26 -4.21
CA LEU A 67 4.88 11.99 -4.00
C LEU A 67 5.59 11.26 -2.88
N ARG A 68 4.94 10.27 -2.27
CA ARG A 68 5.57 9.41 -1.25
C ARG A 68 6.65 8.48 -1.84
N PHE A 69 6.83 8.44 -3.16
CA PHE A 69 7.76 7.57 -3.88
C PHE A 69 9.23 8.02 -3.77
N ARG A 70 10.15 7.10 -3.46
CA ARG A 70 11.60 7.38 -3.29
C ARG A 70 12.44 6.22 -3.86
N ARG A 71 13.57 6.54 -4.50
CA ARG A 71 14.55 5.58 -5.02
C ARG A 71 15.51 5.12 -3.92
N CYS A 72 15.76 3.82 -3.90
CA CYS A 72 16.67 3.16 -2.98
C CYS A 72 17.97 2.69 -3.68
N HIS A 73 19.07 2.55 -2.93
CA HIS A 73 20.47 2.37 -3.39
C HIS A 73 20.68 1.18 -4.36
N ASN A 74 19.74 0.25 -4.40
CA ASN A 74 19.65 -0.92 -5.27
C ASN A 74 18.89 -0.66 -6.61
N LYS A 75 18.84 0.59 -7.07
CA LYS A 75 18.32 1.01 -8.40
C LYS A 75 16.86 0.64 -8.70
N ARG A 76 16.04 0.40 -7.67
CA ARG A 76 14.59 0.17 -7.80
C ARG A 76 13.82 1.24 -7.04
N PHE A 77 12.72 1.70 -7.64
CA PHE A 77 11.79 2.63 -6.99
C PHE A 77 10.74 1.84 -6.22
N PHE A 78 10.48 2.24 -4.99
CA PHE A 78 9.52 1.59 -4.11
C PHE A 78 8.56 2.63 -3.52
N TRP A 79 7.30 2.23 -3.36
CA TRP A 79 6.42 2.92 -2.42
C TRP A 79 6.91 2.59 -1.01
N THR A 80 6.78 3.53 -0.07
CA THR A 80 7.30 3.36 1.30
C THR A 80 6.56 2.29 2.13
N ASP A 81 5.55 1.62 1.56
CA ASP A 81 4.90 0.42 2.10
C ASP A 81 5.55 -0.88 1.58
N SER A 82 6.68 -0.77 0.87
CA SER A 82 7.47 -1.88 0.30
C SER A 82 6.79 -2.62 -0.85
N GLN A 83 5.75 -2.06 -1.47
CA GLN A 83 5.19 -2.58 -2.71
C GLN A 83 5.90 -1.98 -3.94
N PRO A 84 6.16 -2.76 -5.00
CA PRO A 84 6.55 -2.21 -6.29
C PRO A 84 5.46 -1.27 -6.79
N ALA A 85 5.83 -0.16 -7.43
CA ALA A 85 4.83 0.69 -8.05
C ALA A 85 4.13 -0.02 -9.20
N ASN A 86 2.88 -0.43 -8.97
CA ASN A 86 2.00 -0.91 -10.02
C ASN A 86 1.58 0.23 -10.96
N PHE A 87 1.64 1.49 -10.55
CA PHE A 87 1.39 2.62 -11.43
C PHE A 87 2.58 3.57 -11.40
N THR A 88 3.00 4.01 -12.58
CA THR A 88 3.99 5.08 -12.71
C THR A 88 3.57 5.99 -13.84
N ALA A 89 3.70 7.30 -13.65
CA ALA A 89 3.45 8.29 -14.70
C ALA A 89 4.74 9.02 -15.09
N TRP A 90 5.86 8.30 -15.22
CA TRP A 90 7.16 8.90 -15.56
C TRP A 90 7.10 9.77 -16.81
N GLU A 91 7.72 10.94 -16.74
CA GLU A 91 7.96 11.77 -17.92
C GLU A 91 8.94 11.06 -18.87
N SER A 92 8.89 11.40 -20.16
CA SER A 92 9.78 10.80 -21.16
C SER A 92 11.25 10.98 -20.76
N GLY A 93 11.97 9.87 -20.65
CA GLY A 93 13.38 9.86 -20.23
C GLY A 93 13.59 9.89 -18.72
N GLN A 94 12.53 9.89 -17.91
CA GLN A 94 12.61 9.74 -16.45
C GLN A 94 12.35 8.29 -16.04
N PRO A 95 12.88 7.85 -14.89
CA PRO A 95 13.80 8.57 -14.02
C PRO A 95 15.25 8.54 -14.55
N ASP A 96 15.97 9.67 -14.49
CA ASP A 96 17.31 9.82 -15.09
C ASP A 96 18.46 10.06 -14.11
N ASN A 97 18.17 10.31 -12.82
CA ASN A 97 19.17 10.50 -11.78
C ASN A 97 20.26 11.53 -12.16
N LYS A 98 19.83 12.71 -12.62
CA LYS A 98 20.78 13.78 -12.93
C LYS A 98 21.45 14.27 -11.64
N GLY A 99 22.79 14.32 -11.64
CA GLY A 99 23.54 15.07 -10.63
C GLY A 99 23.80 14.38 -9.28
N THR A 100 23.73 13.04 -9.21
CA THR A 100 24.21 12.20 -8.08
C THR A 100 23.36 12.10 -6.80
N ASP A 101 22.19 12.73 -6.67
CA ASP A 101 21.30 12.48 -5.51
C ASP A 101 19.80 12.79 -5.73
N GLU A 102 19.25 12.39 -6.88
CA GLU A 102 17.81 12.45 -7.13
C GLU A 102 17.13 11.18 -6.61
N GLN A 103 16.85 11.17 -5.31
CA GLN A 103 16.20 10.03 -4.65
C GLN A 103 14.70 10.22 -4.49
N CYS A 104 14.18 11.44 -4.55
CA CYS A 104 12.77 11.71 -4.27
C CYS A 104 11.98 11.92 -5.54
N VAL A 105 10.72 11.49 -5.57
CA VAL A 105 9.89 11.61 -6.77
C VAL A 105 8.85 12.69 -6.57
N PHE A 106 8.68 13.52 -7.59
CA PHE A 106 7.62 14.51 -7.62
C PHE A 106 6.82 14.37 -8.90
N MET A 107 5.55 14.79 -8.84
CA MET A 107 4.76 15.03 -10.02
C MET A 107 4.90 16.48 -10.49
N SER A 108 4.97 16.67 -11.80
CA SER A 108 4.87 17.94 -12.49
C SER A 108 3.41 18.40 -12.59
N ARG A 109 3.21 19.64 -13.02
CA ARG A 109 1.88 20.27 -13.13
C ARG A 109 0.92 19.50 -14.05
N ASN A 110 1.46 18.80 -15.04
CA ASN A 110 0.72 17.94 -15.98
C ASN A 110 0.42 16.53 -15.44
N GLY A 111 0.91 16.19 -14.24
CA GLY A 111 0.76 14.86 -13.64
C GLY A 111 1.88 13.88 -13.99
N ASN A 112 2.85 14.25 -14.83
CA ASN A 112 3.99 13.37 -15.14
C ASN A 112 5.04 13.43 -14.03
N TRP A 113 5.76 12.34 -13.80
CA TRP A 113 6.67 12.17 -12.67
C TRP A 113 8.13 12.32 -13.10
N SER A 114 8.94 12.80 -12.18
CA SER A 114 10.39 12.94 -12.35
C SER A 114 11.06 12.69 -10.99
N ASP A 115 12.24 12.08 -11.02
CA ASP A 115 13.09 12.06 -9.83
C ASP A 115 13.74 13.43 -9.65
N GLY A 116 13.98 13.80 -8.40
CA GLY A 116 14.48 15.10 -8.04
C GLY A 116 15.21 15.10 -6.70
N ILE A 117 15.96 16.16 -6.49
CA ILE A 117 16.75 16.36 -5.29
C ILE A 117 15.79 16.58 -4.11
N CYS A 118 15.84 15.70 -3.11
CA CYS A 118 14.92 15.70 -1.96
C CYS A 118 14.90 17.02 -1.17
N LEU A 119 15.96 17.82 -1.26
CA LEU A 119 16.10 19.10 -0.57
C LEU A 119 15.34 20.24 -1.26
N GLU A 120 14.86 20.06 -2.49
CA GLU A 120 14.07 21.07 -3.19
C GLU A 120 12.73 21.32 -2.50
N ARG A 121 12.20 22.53 -2.64
CA ARG A 121 10.89 22.88 -2.08
C ARG A 121 9.83 22.63 -3.13
N LYS A 122 8.90 21.72 -2.87
CA LYS A 122 7.74 21.45 -3.73
C LYS A 122 6.47 21.38 -2.90
N ALA A 123 5.33 21.59 -3.54
CA ALA A 123 4.04 21.41 -2.90
C ALA A 123 3.89 19.96 -2.44
N PHE A 124 2.90 19.70 -1.59
CA PHE A 124 2.62 18.33 -1.19
C PHE A 124 1.17 18.14 -0.77
N VAL A 125 0.68 16.93 -0.99
CA VAL A 125 -0.63 16.48 -0.54
C VAL A 125 -0.43 15.42 0.51
N CYS A 126 -1.17 15.56 1.60
CA CYS A 126 -1.23 14.54 2.63
C CYS A 126 -2.40 13.59 2.36
N GLN A 127 -2.17 12.29 2.51
CA GLN A 127 -3.14 11.22 2.31
C GLN A 127 -3.28 10.39 3.59
N LYS A 128 -4.52 10.05 3.94
CA LYS A 128 -4.81 9.03 4.95
C LYS A 128 -6.05 8.25 4.59
N LEU A 129 -6.20 7.06 5.16
CA LEU A 129 -7.42 6.29 5.01
C LEU A 129 -8.62 7.06 5.59
N LYS A 130 -9.75 6.94 4.91
CA LYS A 130 -11.03 7.41 5.42
C LYS A 130 -11.40 6.55 6.62
N ALA A 131 -11.67 7.19 7.74
CA ALA A 131 -12.16 6.50 8.93
C ALA A 131 -13.51 5.83 8.62
N ASP A 132 -13.52 4.49 8.58
CA ASP A 132 -14.72 3.67 8.59
C ASP A 132 -14.99 3.20 10.02
N CYS A 133 -15.83 3.95 10.72
CA CYS A 133 -16.20 3.68 12.10
C CYS A 133 -17.48 2.84 12.18
N THR A 134 -17.60 1.80 11.35
CA THR A 134 -18.69 0.84 11.47
C THR A 134 -18.34 -0.37 12.33
N ASN A 135 -17.04 -0.71 12.53
CA ASN A 135 -16.57 -1.67 13.55
C ASN A 135 -15.07 -1.45 13.91
N ASP A 136 -14.82 -0.65 14.95
CA ASP A 136 -13.65 -0.71 15.86
C ASP A 136 -12.24 -0.91 15.24
N THR A 137 -11.77 0.04 14.43
CA THR A 137 -10.55 -0.09 13.60
C THR A 137 -9.19 0.15 14.25
N ASP A 138 -9.11 0.29 15.58
CA ASP A 138 -7.84 0.38 16.32
C ASP A 138 -7.85 -0.51 17.58
N CYS A 139 -8.29 -1.75 17.44
CA CYS A 139 -8.24 -2.72 18.55
C CYS A 139 -6.78 -3.12 18.83
N TYR A 140 -6.28 -2.70 19.99
CA TYR A 140 -5.03 -3.21 20.57
C TYR A 140 -5.35 -4.28 21.60
N VAL A 141 -4.57 -5.37 21.60
CA VAL A 141 -4.71 -6.48 22.55
C VAL A 141 -3.38 -6.68 23.26
N VAL A 142 -3.42 -6.69 24.60
CA VAL A 142 -2.26 -7.02 25.44
C VAL A 142 -2.30 -8.49 25.82
N LYS A 143 -1.27 -9.25 25.47
CA LYS A 143 -1.06 -10.61 25.98
C LYS A 143 0.00 -10.56 27.08
N THR A 144 -0.38 -10.95 28.30
CA THR A 144 0.51 -10.93 29.48
C THR A 144 1.48 -12.11 29.51
N SER A 145 1.17 -13.22 28.82
CA SER A 145 2.07 -14.35 28.65
C SER A 145 3.25 -13.96 27.77
N LYS A 146 4.44 -13.94 28.38
CA LYS A 146 5.67 -13.46 27.75
C LYS A 146 6.17 -14.42 26.66
N ALA A 147 6.84 -13.88 25.65
CA ALA A 147 7.41 -14.64 24.52
C ALA A 147 8.61 -13.91 23.90
N LYS A 148 9.40 -14.65 23.10
CA LYS A 148 10.41 -14.06 22.19
C LYS A 148 9.74 -13.26 21.08
N TRP A 149 10.42 -12.32 20.43
CA TRP A 149 9.78 -11.43 19.44
C TRP A 149 9.15 -12.20 18.27
N GLN A 150 9.86 -13.18 17.69
CA GLN A 150 9.31 -14.00 16.59
C GLN A 150 8.13 -14.85 17.05
N GLU A 151 8.18 -15.39 18.27
CA GLU A 151 7.06 -16.14 18.84
C GLU A 151 5.88 -15.23 19.17
N ALA A 152 6.13 -14.01 19.66
CA ALA A 152 5.14 -12.99 19.91
C ALA A 152 4.40 -12.59 18.63
N ARG A 153 5.15 -12.46 17.52
CA ARG A 153 4.59 -12.31 16.17
C ARG A 153 3.67 -13.48 15.83
N SER A 154 4.13 -14.72 15.94
CA SER A 154 3.30 -15.91 15.67
C SER A 154 2.04 -15.98 16.55
N ARG A 155 2.14 -15.56 17.82
CA ARG A 155 1.00 -15.53 18.76
C ARG A 155 -0.03 -14.45 18.43
N CYS A 156 0.35 -13.30 17.89
CA CYS A 156 -0.62 -12.36 17.32
C CYS A 156 -1.24 -12.95 16.05
N GLN A 157 -0.43 -13.60 15.22
CA GLN A 157 -0.88 -14.16 13.94
C GLN A 157 -1.87 -15.31 14.09
N ALA A 158 -1.71 -16.14 15.12
CA ALA A 158 -2.64 -17.22 15.44
C ALA A 158 -4.07 -16.71 15.73
N ASP A 159 -4.21 -15.44 16.14
CA ASP A 159 -5.50 -14.79 16.41
C ASP A 159 -5.99 -13.93 15.23
N GLY A 160 -5.34 -13.99 14.07
CA GLY A 160 -5.63 -13.10 12.94
C GLY A 160 -5.25 -11.64 13.19
N LEU A 161 -4.33 -11.39 14.12
CA LEU A 161 -3.80 -10.08 14.46
C LEU A 161 -2.34 -9.97 13.98
N ARG A 162 -1.75 -8.78 14.12
CA ARG A 162 -0.32 -8.56 13.91
C ARG A 162 0.31 -7.90 15.13
N LEU A 163 1.64 -7.95 15.26
CA LEU A 163 2.31 -7.09 16.23
C LEU A 163 1.97 -5.62 15.94
N ALA A 164 1.68 -4.88 17.01
CA ALA A 164 1.23 -3.50 16.90
C ALA A 164 2.35 -2.61 16.39
N LYS A 165 2.13 -1.95 15.26
CA LYS A 165 3.00 -0.86 14.79
C LYS A 165 2.34 0.45 15.18
N ILE A 166 2.99 1.18 16.09
CA ILE A 166 2.52 2.47 16.58
C ILE A 166 3.01 3.55 15.62
N SER A 167 2.09 4.35 15.10
CA SER A 167 2.31 5.25 13.97
C SER A 167 2.14 6.72 14.35
N ASN A 168 1.62 7.03 15.55
CA ASN A 168 1.44 8.39 16.04
C ASN A 168 1.36 8.47 17.59
N PRO A 169 1.44 9.68 18.19
CA PRO A 169 1.33 9.85 19.64
C PRO A 169 -0.02 9.41 20.24
N THR A 170 -1.11 9.51 19.48
CA THR A 170 -2.45 9.12 19.95
C THR A 170 -2.53 7.62 20.17
N GLU A 171 -2.05 6.83 19.20
CA GLU A 171 -1.90 5.38 19.32
C GLU A 171 -0.97 5.01 20.47
N ASN A 172 0.15 5.72 20.62
CA ASN A 172 1.08 5.47 21.72
C ASN A 172 0.44 5.69 23.09
N ASN A 173 -0.34 6.76 23.23
CA ASN A 173 -1.08 7.04 24.46
C ASN A 173 -2.19 6.01 24.69
N ALA A 174 -2.89 5.55 23.65
CA ALA A 174 -3.87 4.47 23.76
C ALA A 174 -3.20 3.18 24.27
N VAL A 175 -2.08 2.77 23.65
CA VAL A 175 -1.29 1.60 24.08
C VAL A 175 -0.77 1.79 25.52
N LYS A 176 -0.32 2.99 25.89
CA LYS A 176 0.10 3.31 27.27
C LYS A 176 -1.00 3.04 28.30
N THR A 177 -2.26 3.34 27.99
CA THR A 177 -3.35 3.16 28.96
C THR A 177 -3.67 1.69 29.26
N ILE A 178 -3.47 0.81 28.29
CA ILE A 178 -3.70 -0.64 28.41
C ILE A 178 -2.45 -1.40 28.94
N LEU A 179 -1.26 -0.79 28.87
CA LEU A 179 -0.02 -1.34 29.43
C LEU A 179 0.01 -1.38 30.96
N LYS A 180 -0.96 -0.81 31.68
CA LYS A 180 -0.97 -0.79 33.16
C LYS A 180 -0.83 -2.17 33.83
N ALA A 181 -1.14 -3.24 33.11
CA ALA A 181 -1.03 -4.62 33.59
C ALA A 181 0.38 -5.24 33.42
N VAL A 182 1.31 -4.58 32.71
CA VAL A 182 2.65 -5.11 32.38
C VAL A 182 3.71 -4.02 32.41
N THR A 183 4.97 -4.38 32.68
CA THR A 183 6.06 -3.40 32.74
C THR A 183 6.57 -2.99 31.35
N GLN A 184 6.56 -3.93 30.40
CA GLN A 184 7.09 -3.77 29.05
C GLN A 184 6.49 -4.83 28.11
N ALA A 185 6.32 -4.49 26.82
CA ALA A 185 5.75 -5.39 25.83
C ALA A 185 6.33 -5.18 24.41
N TRP A 186 6.37 -6.23 23.60
CA TRP A 186 6.78 -6.19 22.20
C TRP A 186 5.83 -5.38 21.31
N ILE A 187 6.41 -4.59 20.41
CA ILE A 187 5.73 -3.93 19.28
C ILE A 187 6.32 -4.40 17.95
N GLY A 188 5.60 -4.15 16.86
CA GLY A 188 5.88 -4.65 15.51
C GLY A 188 6.95 -3.86 14.76
N LEU A 189 8.08 -3.61 15.42
CA LEU A 189 9.26 -2.97 14.82
C LEU A 189 10.48 -3.88 15.05
N GLU A 190 11.25 -4.09 13.98
CA GLU A 190 12.50 -4.88 13.96
C GLU A 190 13.50 -4.15 13.06
N ARG A 191 14.77 -4.08 13.48
CA ARG A 191 15.88 -3.53 12.69
C ARG A 191 16.19 -4.47 11.54
N GLN A 192 16.03 -3.99 10.31
CA GLN A 192 16.44 -4.74 9.12
C GLN A 192 17.80 -4.25 8.62
N ASN A 193 18.75 -5.19 8.43
CA ASN A 193 20.15 -4.94 8.07
C ASN A 193 20.39 -4.37 6.65
N ASN A 194 19.37 -3.84 5.98
CA ASN A 194 19.52 -3.26 4.65
C ASN A 194 19.01 -1.82 4.64
N PHE A 195 19.93 -0.90 4.30
CA PHE A 195 19.85 0.56 4.30
C PHE A 195 18.83 1.18 3.32
N CYS A 196 17.74 0.47 3.02
CA CYS A 196 16.61 0.92 2.19
C CYS A 196 15.24 0.56 2.79
N ILE A 197 15.20 -0.17 3.91
CA ILE A 197 13.99 -0.26 4.71
C ILE A 197 13.90 0.98 5.59
N LYS A 198 13.37 2.04 4.99
CA LYS A 198 12.40 2.86 5.71
C LYS A 198 11.05 2.28 5.32
N THR A 199 10.49 1.37 6.12
CA THR A 199 9.17 1.80 6.59
C THR A 199 9.53 3.02 7.44
N PRO A 200 9.13 4.25 7.07
CA PRO A 200 9.33 5.35 7.98
C PRO A 200 8.64 4.92 9.28
N ILE A 201 9.43 4.67 10.33
CA ILE A 201 8.92 4.71 11.68
C ILE A 201 8.84 6.20 11.94
N SER A 202 7.79 6.81 11.41
CA SER A 202 7.58 8.27 11.37
C SER A 202 7.35 8.83 12.75
N TYR A 203 6.72 8.03 13.61
CA TYR A 203 6.61 8.27 15.03
C TYR A 203 7.53 7.34 15.81
N GLN A 204 8.38 7.92 16.64
CA GLN A 204 9.26 7.21 17.56
C GLN A 204 9.07 7.81 18.96
N ASN A 205 9.04 6.95 19.97
CA ASN A 205 8.95 7.41 21.36
C ASN A 205 10.01 6.76 22.23
N TRP A 206 11.25 6.76 21.75
CA TRP A 206 12.38 6.20 22.47
C TRP A 206 12.52 6.74 23.89
N ASP A 207 12.93 5.85 24.77
CA ASP A 207 13.38 6.19 26.11
C ASP A 207 14.73 6.92 26.05
N PHE A 208 15.13 7.48 27.19
CA PHE A 208 16.41 8.17 27.31
C PHE A 208 17.56 7.21 26.97
N HIS A 209 18.40 7.60 26.01
CA HIS A 209 19.50 6.82 25.42
C HIS A 209 19.14 5.68 24.46
N GLU A 210 17.87 5.54 24.08
CA GLU A 210 17.44 4.54 23.08
C GLU A 210 17.22 5.14 21.68
N PRO A 211 17.35 4.35 20.60
CA PRO A 211 17.85 2.98 20.59
C PRO A 211 19.38 2.94 20.73
N ASN A 212 19.90 1.99 21.50
CA ASN A 212 21.32 1.94 21.85
C ASN A 212 22.10 0.77 21.20
N ASP A 213 21.39 -0.19 20.59
CA ASP A 213 21.93 -1.39 19.98
C ASP A 213 22.91 -2.15 20.89
N LYS A 214 22.48 -2.42 22.14
CA LYS A 214 23.36 -2.97 23.17
C LYS A 214 23.96 -4.28 22.71
N GLY A 215 25.29 -4.34 22.70
CA GLY A 215 26.01 -5.55 22.27
C GLY A 215 25.78 -5.94 20.80
N LEU A 216 25.25 -5.03 19.97
CA LEU A 216 24.95 -5.24 18.55
C LEU A 216 23.90 -6.33 18.27
N VAL A 217 23.09 -6.69 19.27
CA VAL A 217 22.09 -7.76 19.18
C VAL A 217 20.66 -7.27 19.31
N GLU A 218 20.46 -6.01 19.69
CA GLU A 218 19.13 -5.42 19.93
C GLU A 218 18.49 -5.01 18.61
N ASN A 219 17.74 -5.96 18.03
CA ASN A 219 17.10 -5.78 16.74
C ASN A 219 15.58 -5.65 16.84
N CYS A 220 14.98 -5.74 18.02
CA CYS A 220 13.52 -5.76 18.18
C CYS A 220 13.07 -4.66 19.15
N VAL A 221 11.91 -4.05 18.92
CA VAL A 221 11.47 -2.90 19.74
C VAL A 221 10.36 -3.27 20.72
N ALA A 222 10.50 -2.78 21.95
CA ALA A 222 9.50 -2.89 22.99
C ALA A 222 9.00 -1.52 23.46
N ILE A 223 7.82 -1.49 24.08
CA ILE A 223 7.22 -0.32 24.73
C ILE A 223 7.09 -0.58 26.24
N GLY A 224 7.57 0.36 27.05
CA GLY A 224 7.46 0.36 28.51
C GLY A 224 6.16 0.99 29.02
N SER A 225 5.86 0.80 30.31
CA SER A 225 4.64 1.30 30.98
C SER A 225 4.41 2.82 30.89
N GLN A 226 5.47 3.60 30.66
CA GLN A 226 5.37 5.05 30.43
C GLN A 226 5.07 5.43 28.98
N GLY A 227 4.96 4.44 28.10
CA GLY A 227 4.80 4.59 26.66
C GLY A 227 6.12 4.79 25.90
N LYS A 228 7.27 4.73 26.59
CA LYS A 228 8.62 4.90 26.04
C LYS A 228 9.16 3.61 25.40
N TRP A 229 9.95 3.72 24.35
CA TRP A 229 10.42 2.58 23.55
C TRP A 229 11.89 2.27 23.82
N SER A 230 12.25 1.00 23.72
CA SER A 230 13.64 0.52 23.76
C SER A 230 13.83 -0.53 22.67
N ASP A 231 15.01 -0.58 22.05
CA ASP A 231 15.44 -1.76 21.33
C ASP A 231 15.95 -2.81 22.32
N GLU A 232 15.72 -4.06 22.00
CA GLU A 232 15.93 -5.20 22.89
C GLU A 232 16.42 -6.40 22.05
N ASP A 233 17.10 -7.32 22.71
CA ASP A 233 17.42 -8.62 22.11
C ASP A 233 16.11 -9.34 21.78
N CYS A 234 15.91 -9.68 20.50
CA CYS A 234 14.72 -10.38 20.02
C CYS A 234 14.44 -11.71 20.75
N ASN A 235 15.44 -12.27 21.46
CA ASN A 235 15.31 -13.47 22.29
C ASN A 235 14.84 -13.21 23.72
N ALA A 236 14.73 -11.95 24.15
CA ALA A 236 14.14 -11.58 25.43
C ALA A 236 12.66 -12.02 25.48
N SER A 237 12.16 -12.29 26.69
CA SER A 237 10.78 -12.73 26.89
C SER A 237 9.96 -11.60 27.49
N LEU A 238 9.13 -10.95 26.67
CA LEU A 238 8.29 -9.80 27.04
C LEU A 238 6.82 -10.06 26.74
N ALA A 239 5.93 -9.27 27.36
CA ALA A 239 4.51 -9.26 27.02
C ALA A 239 4.30 -8.80 25.56
N ILE A 240 3.10 -8.90 25.01
CA ILE A 240 2.87 -8.71 23.56
C ILE A 240 1.75 -7.70 23.33
N ILE A 241 1.97 -6.73 22.44
CA ILE A 241 0.91 -5.86 21.93
C ILE A 241 0.58 -6.27 20.50
N CYS A 242 -0.63 -6.78 20.31
CA CYS A 242 -1.18 -7.04 18.99
C CYS A 242 -2.08 -5.87 18.55
N LYS A 243 -2.17 -5.62 17.24
CA LYS A 243 -3.13 -4.74 16.60
C LYS A 243 -3.92 -5.55 15.58
N ARG A 244 -5.20 -5.21 15.38
CA ARG A 244 -5.99 -5.78 14.30
C ARG A 244 -5.30 -5.55 12.95
N ASP A 245 -5.31 -6.59 12.13
CA ASP A 245 -4.85 -6.48 10.75
C ASP A 245 -5.88 -5.75 9.88
N VAL A 246 -5.42 -4.90 8.98
CA VAL A 246 -6.31 -4.27 8.00
C VAL A 246 -6.39 -5.23 6.83
N ASP A 247 -7.60 -5.66 6.45
CA ASP A 247 -7.76 -6.46 5.24
C ASP A 247 -7.82 -5.51 4.03
N GLU A 248 -6.67 -5.22 3.43
CA GLU A 248 -6.58 -4.35 2.27
C GLU A 248 -7.29 -4.93 1.04
N CYS A 249 -7.56 -6.24 1.03
CA CYS A 249 -8.32 -6.88 -0.05
C CYS A 249 -9.82 -6.61 -0.01
N ILE A 250 -10.34 -6.06 1.08
CA ILE A 250 -11.72 -5.54 1.15
C ILE A 250 -11.83 -4.20 0.42
N GLN A 251 -10.76 -3.41 0.39
CA GLN A 251 -10.70 -2.10 -0.27
C GLN A 251 -9.60 -2.05 -1.34
N LYS A 252 -9.61 -3.03 -2.26
CA LYS A 252 -8.55 -3.23 -3.27
C LYS A 252 -8.15 -1.97 -4.02
N GLU A 253 -9.12 -1.19 -4.51
CA GLU A 253 -8.85 0.05 -5.23
C GLU A 253 -8.17 1.12 -4.36
N ALA A 254 -8.45 1.13 -3.06
CA ALA A 254 -7.74 2.03 -2.14
C ALA A 254 -6.27 1.61 -2.04
N PHE A 255 -5.99 0.33 -1.90
CA PHE A 255 -4.62 -0.13 -1.70
C PHE A 255 -3.88 -0.44 -3.01
N GLY A 256 -4.24 0.20 -4.13
CA GLY A 256 -3.53 0.04 -5.41
C GLY A 256 -3.54 -1.38 -5.98
N CYS A 257 -4.55 -2.16 -5.60
CA CYS A 257 -4.79 -3.50 -6.08
C CYS A 257 -5.91 -3.48 -7.13
N ASP A 258 -5.60 -3.85 -8.37
CA ASP A 258 -6.61 -3.95 -9.42
C ASP A 258 -7.74 -4.90 -9.01
N GLU A 259 -9.00 -4.51 -9.26
CA GLU A 259 -10.18 -5.29 -8.89
C GLU A 259 -10.15 -6.72 -9.46
N ASN A 260 -9.61 -6.86 -10.68
CA ASN A 260 -9.44 -8.12 -11.40
C ASN A 260 -8.08 -8.78 -11.14
N SER A 261 -7.30 -8.27 -10.19
CA SER A 261 -6.14 -8.96 -9.63
C SER A 261 -6.54 -9.88 -8.47
N VAL A 262 -5.79 -10.97 -8.33
CA VAL A 262 -5.84 -11.86 -7.17
C VAL A 262 -5.11 -11.16 -6.02
N CYS A 263 -5.91 -10.60 -5.11
CA CYS A 263 -5.45 -10.02 -3.86
C CYS A 263 -5.39 -11.10 -2.79
N THR A 264 -4.29 -11.15 -2.05
CA THR A 264 -4.10 -12.01 -0.90
C THR A 264 -3.71 -11.14 0.28
N ASN A 265 -4.61 -11.03 1.27
CA ASN A 265 -4.35 -10.31 2.50
C ASN A 265 -3.31 -11.08 3.33
N THR A 266 -2.37 -10.36 3.93
CA THR A 266 -1.34 -10.94 4.79
C THR A 266 -1.25 -10.16 6.10
N LEU A 267 -0.85 -10.78 7.20
CA LEU A 267 -0.87 -10.06 8.47
C LEU A 267 0.20 -8.95 8.48
N GLY A 268 -0.23 -7.70 8.42
CA GLY A 268 0.56 -6.49 8.31
C GLY A 268 0.84 -5.99 6.89
N SER A 269 0.26 -6.60 5.85
CA SER A 269 0.43 -6.19 4.45
C SER A 269 -0.57 -6.91 3.52
N PHE A 270 -0.46 -6.73 2.23
CA PHE A 270 -1.22 -7.51 1.25
C PHE A 270 -0.38 -7.71 0.01
N THR A 271 -0.77 -8.68 -0.82
CA THR A 271 -0.14 -8.90 -2.12
C THR A 271 -1.17 -8.90 -3.22
N CYS A 272 -0.83 -8.27 -4.33
CA CYS A 272 -1.66 -8.24 -5.55
C CYS A 272 -0.90 -8.94 -6.65
N SER A 273 -1.36 -10.13 -7.00
CA SER A 273 -0.58 -11.07 -7.80
C SER A 273 -1.05 -11.10 -9.26
N LYS A 274 -1.41 -12.29 -9.76
CA LYS A 274 -1.87 -12.50 -11.13
C LYS A 274 -3.29 -11.95 -11.33
N CYS A 275 -3.62 -11.67 -12.58
CA CYS A 275 -5.01 -11.41 -12.95
C CYS A 275 -5.86 -12.66 -12.72
N LYS A 276 -7.13 -12.45 -12.38
CA LYS A 276 -8.15 -13.52 -12.33
C LYS A 276 -8.29 -14.16 -13.71
N ASP A 277 -8.80 -15.37 -13.75
CA ASP A 277 -9.01 -16.08 -15.01
C ASP A 277 -9.92 -15.29 -15.97
N GLY A 278 -9.55 -15.23 -17.25
CA GLY A 278 -10.22 -14.38 -18.25
C GLY A 278 -9.75 -12.93 -18.28
N TYR A 279 -8.72 -12.58 -17.51
CA TYR A 279 -8.08 -11.27 -17.52
C TYR A 279 -6.56 -11.40 -17.73
N SER A 280 -6.00 -10.48 -18.50
CA SER A 280 -4.56 -10.35 -18.75
C SER A 280 -4.05 -9.00 -18.27
N ARG A 281 -2.79 -8.97 -17.83
CA ARG A 281 -2.16 -7.74 -17.36
C ARG A 281 -1.80 -6.88 -18.57
N ASP A 282 -2.35 -5.66 -18.62
CA ASP A 282 -2.09 -4.64 -19.63
C ASP A 282 -1.91 -3.31 -18.91
N ASP A 283 -0.78 -2.62 -19.13
CA ASP A 283 -0.39 -1.39 -18.42
C ASP A 283 -0.65 -1.42 -16.90
N ASN A 284 -0.29 -2.54 -16.26
CA ASN A 284 -0.46 -2.83 -14.84
C ASN A 284 -1.90 -2.90 -14.30
N LYS A 285 -2.89 -2.97 -15.19
CA LYS A 285 -4.28 -3.32 -14.86
C LYS A 285 -4.65 -4.67 -15.42
N CYS A 286 -5.65 -5.31 -14.84
CA CYS A 286 -6.15 -6.59 -15.33
C CYS A 286 -7.36 -6.32 -16.23
N SER A 287 -7.13 -6.43 -17.54
CA SER A 287 -8.13 -6.21 -18.61
C SER A 287 -8.65 -7.55 -19.11
N ARG A 288 -9.92 -7.63 -19.53
CA ARG A 288 -10.47 -8.89 -20.07
C ARG A 288 -9.62 -9.34 -21.26
N THR A 289 -9.21 -10.60 -21.24
CA THR A 289 -8.63 -11.22 -22.43
C THR A 289 -9.72 -11.22 -23.50
N ASN A 290 -9.52 -10.44 -24.56
CA ASN A 290 -10.17 -10.77 -25.82
C ASN A 290 -9.64 -12.14 -26.20
N ILE A 291 -10.40 -13.19 -25.88
CA ILE A 291 -10.31 -14.42 -26.67
C ILE A 291 -10.60 -13.92 -28.08
N PRO A 292 -9.63 -13.88 -29.02
CA PRO A 292 -9.97 -13.61 -30.39
C PRO A 292 -11.05 -14.62 -30.69
N GLY A 293 -12.27 -14.11 -30.94
CA GLY A 293 -13.44 -14.94 -31.00
C GLY A 293 -13.08 -16.15 -31.84
N ILE A 294 -13.36 -17.35 -31.33
CA ILE A 294 -13.50 -18.48 -32.23
C ILE A 294 -14.37 -17.94 -33.34
N VAL A 295 -13.76 -17.78 -34.52
CA VAL A 295 -14.44 -17.28 -35.69
C VAL A 295 -15.46 -18.37 -35.99
N LEU A 296 -16.65 -18.23 -35.40
CA LEU A 296 -17.86 -19.00 -35.70
C LEU A 296 -18.29 -18.78 -37.17
N GLY A 297 -17.51 -18.02 -37.95
CA GLY A 297 -17.61 -17.86 -39.39
C GLY A 297 -16.85 -18.90 -40.25
N ALA A 298 -16.12 -19.87 -39.67
CA ALA A 298 -15.36 -20.85 -40.47
C ALA A 298 -15.99 -22.26 -40.60
N LEU A 299 -17.19 -22.50 -40.04
CA LEU A 299 -17.91 -23.78 -40.18
C LEU A 299 -19.19 -23.72 -41.03
N PHE A 300 -19.69 -22.54 -41.38
CA PHE A 300 -20.89 -22.41 -42.25
C PHE A 300 -20.57 -22.40 -43.75
N GLY A 301 -19.31 -22.25 -44.16
CA GLY A 301 -18.91 -22.25 -45.57
C GLY A 301 -18.78 -23.64 -46.21
N VAL A 302 -18.48 -24.67 -45.41
CA VAL A 302 -18.24 -26.03 -45.93
C VAL A 302 -19.56 -26.81 -46.08
N SER A 303 -20.58 -26.51 -45.28
CA SER A 303 -21.88 -27.20 -45.37
C SER A 303 -22.65 -26.85 -46.65
N CYS A 304 -22.60 -25.59 -47.10
CA CYS A 304 -23.35 -25.15 -48.28
C CYS A 304 -22.78 -25.73 -49.59
N LEU A 305 -21.45 -25.85 -49.69
CA LEU A 305 -20.76 -26.43 -50.85
C LEU A 305 -20.95 -27.95 -50.94
N VAL A 306 -20.94 -28.66 -49.81
CA VAL A 306 -21.22 -30.10 -49.75
C VAL A 306 -22.68 -30.40 -50.11
N ILE A 307 -23.63 -29.58 -49.65
CA ILE A 307 -25.06 -29.72 -50.01
C ILE A 307 -25.28 -29.44 -51.51
N LEU A 308 -24.66 -28.41 -52.08
CA LEU A 308 -24.75 -28.13 -53.53
C LEU A 308 -24.15 -29.26 -54.38
N ILE A 309 -23.02 -29.84 -53.97
CA ILE A 309 -22.41 -30.98 -54.67
C ILE A 309 -23.31 -32.23 -54.58
N LEU A 310 -23.90 -32.51 -53.41
CA LEU A 310 -24.85 -33.62 -53.24
C LEU A 310 -26.14 -33.43 -54.05
N VAL A 311 -26.71 -32.22 -54.08
CA VAL A 311 -27.89 -31.90 -54.89
C VAL A 311 -27.57 -32.02 -56.38
N CYS A 312 -26.43 -31.52 -56.86
CA CYS A 312 -25.99 -31.70 -58.24
C CYS A 312 -25.74 -33.18 -58.60
N TYR A 313 -25.19 -33.98 -57.68
CA TYR A 313 -24.97 -35.41 -57.89
C TYR A 313 -26.30 -36.19 -57.99
N ILE A 314 -27.26 -35.89 -57.11
CA ILE A 314 -28.59 -36.51 -57.12
C ILE A 314 -29.39 -36.11 -58.37
N LEU A 315 -29.34 -34.84 -58.78
CA LEU A 315 -30.01 -34.36 -60.00
C LEU A 315 -29.39 -34.96 -61.29
N ARG A 316 -28.08 -35.21 -61.32
CA ARG A 316 -27.42 -35.89 -62.45
C ARG A 316 -27.80 -37.37 -62.56
N LYS A 317 -28.04 -38.08 -61.44
CA LYS A 317 -28.49 -39.49 -61.49
C LYS A 317 -29.94 -39.66 -61.93
N LYS A 318 -30.83 -38.68 -61.69
CA LYS A 318 -32.23 -38.73 -62.15
C LYS A 318 -32.42 -38.52 -63.66
N LYS A 319 -31.43 -38.01 -64.40
CA LYS A 319 -31.48 -37.86 -65.88
C LYS A 319 -30.94 -39.07 -66.65
N ARG A 320 -30.65 -40.20 -65.99
CA ARG A 320 -30.16 -41.44 -66.63
C ARG A 320 -31.17 -42.59 -66.65
N TRP A 321 -32.40 -42.33 -66.21
CA TRP A 321 -33.54 -43.26 -66.29
C TRP A 321 -34.80 -42.45 -66.64
N ILE A 322 -34.89 -42.05 -67.91
CA ILE A 322 -36.06 -41.82 -68.78
C ILE A 322 -35.46 -41.55 -70.17
#